data_AF-A0A2W7RJH8-F1
#
_entry.id   AF-A0A2W7RJH8-F1
#
_cell.length_a   1.000
_cell.length_b   1.000
_cell.length_c   1.000
_cell.angle_alpha   90.00
_cell.angle_beta   90.00
_cell.angle_gamma   90.00
#
_symmetry.space_group_name_H-M   'P 1'
#
loop_
_entity.id
_entity.type
_entity.pdbx_description
1 polymer ?
#
loop_
_entity_poly.entity_id
_entity_poly.type
_entity_poly.pdbx_seq_one_letter_code
_entity_poly.pdbx_strand_id
1 'polypeptide(L)'
;MMVCWGKTMTEEQKTEFEQRRLAVMRAHIRNDPKHRKFRRKRRLAMARSVLGSIVALGVALVLIKSFILALEGQGAYARMVAPMLEGQAEGSILARALGPDPASTQIAAMVRPLFRDRSSPQTAGRAPVPLGVSQTDIAPEPEALQ
;
A
#
# COMPACT_ATOMS: atom_id res chain seq x y z
N MET A 1 -23.48 -79.38 5.16
CA MET A 1 -23.86 -77.95 5.33
C MET A 1 -22.71 -77.24 6.01
N MET A 2 -21.94 -76.43 5.28
CA MET A 2 -20.84 -75.64 5.85
C MET A 2 -21.38 -74.28 6.27
N VAL A 3 -21.27 -73.98 7.57
CA VAL A 3 -21.69 -72.71 8.17
C VAL A 3 -20.64 -71.65 7.83
N CYS A 4 -20.93 -70.79 6.86
CA CYS A 4 -20.16 -69.56 6.66
C CYS A 4 -20.42 -68.63 7.85
N TRP A 5 -19.51 -68.64 8.82
CA TRP A 5 -19.49 -67.67 9.91
C TRP A 5 -19.33 -66.27 9.33
N GLY A 6 -20.38 -65.46 9.42
CA GLY A 6 -20.32 -64.01 9.27
C GLY A 6 -19.46 -63.45 10.40
N LYS A 7 -18.16 -63.32 10.16
CA LYS A 7 -17.22 -62.70 11.09
C LYS A 7 -17.52 -61.20 11.13
N THR A 8 -18.30 -60.76 12.12
CA THR A 8 -18.56 -59.34 12.35
C THR A 8 -17.25 -58.64 12.70
N MET A 9 -16.81 -57.76 11.81
CA MET A 9 -15.60 -56.96 11.96
C MET A 9 -15.70 -56.12 13.25
N THR A 10 -14.65 -56.13 14.09
CA THR A 10 -14.58 -55.26 15.27
C THR A 10 -14.46 -53.80 14.85
N GLU A 11 -14.92 -52.86 15.68
CA GLU A 11 -14.90 -51.43 15.35
C GLU A 11 -13.48 -50.91 15.07
N GLU A 12 -12.48 -51.40 15.80
CA GLU A 12 -11.07 -51.10 15.53
C GLU A 12 -10.63 -51.57 14.13
N GLN A 13 -11.06 -52.75 13.69
CA GLN A 13 -10.77 -53.26 12.35
C GLN A 13 -11.50 -52.49 11.25
N LYS A 14 -12.71 -51.99 11.53
CA LYS A 14 -13.45 -51.13 10.59
C LYS A 14 -12.72 -49.80 10.40
N THR A 15 -12.32 -49.15 11.49
CA THR A 15 -11.60 -47.86 11.41
C THR A 15 -10.26 -48.01 10.70
N GLU A 16 -9.51 -49.08 10.96
CA GLU A 16 -8.26 -49.35 10.27
C GLU A 16 -8.49 -49.59 8.76
N PHE A 17 -9.53 -50.35 8.40
CA PHE A 17 -9.90 -50.57 7.02
C PHE A 17 -10.33 -49.27 6.31
N GLU A 18 -11.10 -48.42 6.98
CA GLU A 18 -11.49 -47.11 6.45
C GLU A 18 -10.29 -46.19 6.24
N GLN A 19 -9.36 -46.16 7.19
CA GLN A 19 -8.12 -45.38 7.06
C GLN A 19 -7.28 -45.87 5.88
N ARG A 20 -7.12 -47.20 5.73
CA ARG A 20 -6.42 -47.81 4.58
C ARG A 20 -7.14 -47.48 3.27
N ARG A 21 -8.47 -47.57 3.22
CA ARG A 21 -9.29 -47.23 2.06
C ARG A 21 -9.13 -45.76 1.67
N LEU A 22 -9.17 -44.85 2.64
CA LEU A 22 -8.97 -43.41 2.42
C LEU A 22 -7.55 -43.11 1.92
N ALA A 23 -6.53 -43.78 2.45
CA ALA A 23 -5.16 -43.63 1.98
C ALA A 23 -5.00 -44.07 0.51
N VAL A 24 -5.58 -45.21 0.15
CA VAL A 24 -5.59 -45.72 -1.24
C VAL A 24 -6.36 -44.77 -2.16
N MET A 25 -7.53 -44.31 -1.76
CA MET A 25 -8.30 -43.33 -2.56
C MET A 25 -7.53 -42.02 -2.75
N ARG A 26 -6.88 -41.50 -1.70
CA ARG A 26 -6.04 -40.29 -1.82
C ARG A 26 -4.86 -40.51 -2.77
N ALA A 27 -4.22 -41.68 -2.73
CA ALA A 27 -3.14 -42.03 -3.66
C ALA A 27 -3.64 -42.10 -5.11
N HIS A 28 -4.82 -42.69 -5.34
CA HIS A 28 -5.43 -42.78 -6.65
C HIS A 28 -5.83 -41.40 -7.21
N ILE A 29 -6.48 -40.57 -6.39
CA ILE A 29 -6.83 -39.17 -6.72
C ILE A 29 -5.58 -38.33 -7.05
N ARG A 30 -4.46 -38.59 -6.36
CA ARG A 30 -3.19 -37.90 -6.60
C ARG A 30 -2.58 -38.25 -7.97
N ASN A 31 -2.76 -39.49 -8.42
CA ASN A 31 -2.24 -39.98 -9.69
C ASN A 31 -3.18 -39.70 -10.88
N ASP A 32 -4.46 -39.38 -10.63
CA ASP A 32 -5.41 -39.04 -11.69
C ASP A 32 -4.97 -37.77 -12.46
N PRO A 33 -4.75 -37.86 -13.79
CA PRO A 33 -4.36 -36.73 -14.62
C PRO A 33 -5.41 -35.61 -14.65
N LYS A 34 -6.70 -35.91 -14.49
CA LYS A 34 -7.77 -34.90 -14.44
C LYS A 34 -7.61 -34.02 -13.21
N HIS A 35 -7.41 -34.62 -12.04
CA HIS A 35 -7.18 -33.88 -10.80
C HIS A 35 -5.91 -33.02 -10.84
N ARG A 36 -4.84 -33.48 -11.50
CA ARG A 36 -3.62 -32.67 -11.72
C ARG A 36 -3.90 -31.43 -12.57
N LYS A 37 -4.69 -31.56 -13.65
CA LYS A 37 -5.10 -30.42 -14.50
C LYS A 37 -5.96 -29.43 -13.73
N PHE A 38 -6.96 -29.89 -12.97
CA PHE A 38 -7.79 -29.02 -12.15
C PHE A 38 -6.99 -28.27 -11.07
N ARG A 39 -6.04 -28.93 -10.40
CA ARG A 39 -5.15 -28.27 -9.43
C ARG A 39 -4.31 -27.17 -10.05
N ARG A 40 -3.75 -27.40 -11.25
CA ARG A 40 -2.97 -26.37 -11.98
C ARG A 40 -3.84 -25.16 -12.35
N LYS A 41 -5.04 -25.40 -12.93
CA LYS A 41 -5.99 -24.33 -13.27
C LYS A 41 -6.39 -23.51 -12.04
N ARG A 42 -6.67 -24.17 -10.91
CA ARG A 42 -7.06 -23.50 -9.66
C ARG A 42 -5.94 -22.63 -9.09
N ARG A 43 -4.68 -23.09 -9.15
CA ARG A 43 -3.52 -22.28 -8.74
C ARG A 43 -3.33 -21.05 -9.62
N LEU A 44 -3.48 -21.19 -10.93
CA LEU A 44 -3.38 -20.05 -11.86
C LEU A 44 -4.51 -19.04 -11.63
N ALA A 45 -5.73 -19.51 -11.40
CA ALA A 45 -6.86 -18.64 -11.08
C ALA A 45 -6.66 -17.91 -9.74
N MET A 46 -6.19 -18.60 -8.70
CA MET A 46 -5.86 -17.97 -7.42
C MET A 46 -4.72 -16.97 -7.56
N ALA A 47 -3.64 -17.30 -8.26
CA ALA A 47 -2.52 -16.38 -8.48
C ALA A 47 -2.98 -15.12 -9.23
N ARG A 48 -3.82 -15.27 -10.26
CA ARG A 48 -4.42 -14.14 -10.99
C ARG A 48 -5.31 -13.28 -10.09
N SER A 49 -6.11 -13.91 -9.23
CA SER A 49 -6.97 -13.20 -8.28
C SER A 49 -6.16 -12.42 -7.24
N VAL A 50 -5.10 -13.03 -6.69
CA VAL A 50 -4.22 -12.38 -5.71
C VAL A 50 -3.47 -11.22 -6.36
N LEU A 51 -2.90 -11.42 -7.54
CA LEU A 51 -2.20 -10.37 -8.26
C LEU A 51 -3.14 -9.22 -8.64
N GLY A 52 -4.35 -9.53 -9.11
CA GLY A 52 -5.37 -8.52 -9.39
C GLY A 52 -5.76 -7.72 -8.15
N SER A 53 -5.89 -8.37 -7.00
CA SER A 53 -6.15 -7.70 -5.72
C SER A 53 -5.02 -6.74 -5.33
N ILE A 54 -3.76 -7.17 -5.45
CA ILE A 54 -2.59 -6.32 -5.16
C ILE A 54 -2.57 -5.08 -6.07
N VAL A 55 -2.83 -5.26 -7.37
CA VAL A 55 -2.87 -4.14 -8.33
C VAL A 55 -4.01 -3.19 -8.00
N ALA A 56 -5.22 -3.69 -7.74
CA ALA A 56 -6.37 -2.87 -7.39
C ALA A 56 -6.12 -2.07 -6.11
N LEU A 57 -5.50 -2.69 -5.10
CA LEU A 57 -5.14 -2.04 -3.84
C LEU A 57 -4.07 -0.96 -4.07
N GLY A 58 -3.06 -1.24 -4.89
CA GLY A 58 -2.05 -0.25 -5.30
C GLY A 58 -2.67 0.97 -6.00
N VAL A 59 -3.59 0.75 -6.93
CA VAL A 59 -4.32 1.83 -7.61
C VAL A 59 -5.18 2.62 -6.62
N ALA A 60 -5.88 1.95 -5.71
CA ALA A 60 -6.69 2.62 -4.69
C ALA A 60 -5.82 3.52 -3.78
N LEU A 61 -4.65 3.04 -3.34
CA LEU A 61 -3.71 3.82 -2.54
C LEU A 61 -3.18 5.04 -3.30
N VAL A 62 -2.85 4.90 -4.58
CA VAL A 62 -2.43 6.03 -5.43
C VAL A 62 -3.56 7.07 -5.54
N LEU A 63 -4.80 6.64 -5.71
CA LEU A 63 -5.95 7.55 -5.77
C LEU A 63 -6.18 8.27 -4.44
N ILE A 64 -6.10 7.56 -3.31
CA ILE A 64 -6.22 8.17 -1.97
C ILE A 64 -5.11 9.21 -1.77
N LYS A 65 -3.85 8.86 -2.09
CA LYS A 65 -2.71 9.78 -2.00
C LYS A 65 -2.92 11.02 -2.87
N SER A 66 -3.38 10.83 -4.11
CA SER A 66 -3.70 11.92 -5.04
C SER A 66 -4.80 12.83 -4.50
N PHE A 67 -5.81 12.26 -3.85
CA PHE A 67 -6.93 12.99 -3.26
C PHE A 67 -6.49 13.85 -2.08
N ILE A 68 -5.68 13.30 -1.18
CA ILE A 68 -5.07 14.04 -0.06
C ILE A 68 -4.22 15.20 -0.61
N LEU A 69 -3.39 14.94 -1.63
CA LEU A 69 -2.62 15.99 -2.30
C LEU A 69 -3.48 17.07 -2.95
N ALA A 70 -4.65 16.70 -3.51
CA ALA A 70 -5.56 17.64 -4.13
C ALA A 70 -6.27 18.54 -3.10
N LEU A 71 -6.62 17.99 -1.93
CA LEU A 71 -7.32 18.71 -0.86
C LEU A 71 -6.40 19.60 -0.02
N GLU A 72 -5.28 19.05 0.47
CA GLU A 72 -4.40 19.74 1.42
C GLU A 72 -3.20 20.44 0.75
N GLY A 73 -2.90 20.04 -0.49
CA GLY A 73 -1.73 20.51 -1.23
C GLY A 73 -0.43 19.80 -0.86
N GLN A 74 0.57 19.92 -1.74
CA GLN A 74 1.86 19.24 -1.62
C GLN A 74 2.62 19.54 -0.32
N GLY A 75 2.54 20.79 0.16
CA GLY A 75 3.26 21.23 1.35
C GLY A 75 2.71 20.66 2.66
N ALA A 76 1.38 20.52 2.77
CA ALA A 76 0.74 19.93 3.94
C ALA A 76 0.97 18.41 3.99
N TYR A 77 0.85 17.74 2.84
CA TYR A 77 1.17 16.32 2.72
C TYR A 77 2.62 16.01 3.13
N ALA A 78 3.59 16.81 2.67
CA ALA A 78 4.99 16.64 3.04
C ALA A 78 5.22 16.78 4.56
N ARG A 79 4.49 17.68 5.24
CA ARG A 79 4.55 17.81 6.71
C ARG A 79 3.90 16.64 7.44
N MET A 80 2.79 16.11 6.92
CA MET A 80 2.12 14.95 7.52
C MET A 80 2.99 13.69 7.47
N VAL A 81 3.78 13.56 6.40
CA VAL A 81 4.62 12.38 6.16
C VAL A 81 6.04 12.54 6.73
N ALA A 82 6.50 13.77 6.95
CA ALA A 82 7.80 14.08 7.57
C ALA A 82 8.14 13.23 8.83
N PRO A 83 7.27 13.11 9.84
CA PRO A 83 7.59 12.32 11.04
C PRO A 83 7.72 10.81 10.75
N MET A 84 7.10 10.31 9.67
CA MET A 84 7.26 8.90 9.24
C MET A 84 8.57 8.67 8.46
N LEU A 85 9.19 9.74 7.98
CA LEU A 85 10.44 9.71 7.21
C LEU A 85 11.69 10.00 8.06
N GLU A 86 11.54 10.63 9.23
CA GLU A 86 12.64 11.06 10.12
C GLU A 86 13.58 9.94 10.62
N GLY A 87 13.23 8.67 10.42
CA GLY A 87 14.10 7.51 10.71
C GLY A 87 14.44 6.63 9.49
N GLN A 88 14.06 7.05 8.29
CA GLN A 88 14.26 6.28 7.05
C GLN A 88 15.46 6.84 6.30
N ALA A 89 16.36 5.96 5.86
CA ALA A 89 17.47 6.36 4.98
C ALA A 89 16.92 6.98 3.68
N GLU A 90 17.52 8.08 3.22
CA GLU A 90 17.22 8.70 1.94
C GLU A 90 17.42 7.66 0.81
N GLY A 91 16.32 7.14 0.27
CA GLY A 91 16.34 6.08 -0.75
C GLY A 91 15.71 4.75 -0.33
N SER A 92 15.25 4.62 0.91
CA SER A 92 14.45 3.45 1.31
C SER A 92 13.18 3.34 0.47
N ILE A 93 12.69 2.11 0.27
CA ILE A 93 11.44 1.85 -0.48
C ILE A 93 10.27 2.61 0.14
N LEU A 94 10.25 2.72 1.47
CA LEU A 94 9.25 3.47 2.21
C LEU A 94 9.37 4.97 1.97
N ALA A 95 10.59 5.53 1.99
CA ALA A 95 10.82 6.93 1.68
C ALA A 95 10.38 7.28 0.25
N ARG A 96 10.63 6.39 -0.71
CA ARG A 96 10.22 6.57 -2.10
C ARG A 96 8.72 6.39 -2.32
N ALA A 97 8.07 5.50 -1.56
CA ALA A 97 6.62 5.28 -1.64
C ALA A 97 5.82 6.41 -1.00
N LEU A 98 6.32 6.96 0.12
CA LEU A 98 5.67 8.02 0.88
C LEU A 98 6.02 9.43 0.37
N GLY A 99 7.19 9.60 -0.25
CA GLY A 99 7.61 10.85 -0.87
C GLY A 99 6.71 11.29 -2.05
N PRO A 100 6.81 12.53 -2.51
CA PRO A 100 6.02 13.05 -3.62
C PRO A 100 6.31 12.27 -4.91
N ASP A 101 5.30 11.62 -5.48
CA ASP A 101 5.43 10.87 -6.73
C ASP A 101 4.77 11.60 -7.92
N PRO A 102 5.34 11.48 -9.13
CA PRO A 102 4.88 12.22 -10.31
C PRO A 102 3.47 11.80 -10.76
N ALA A 103 3.07 10.54 -10.52
CA ALA A 103 1.74 10.05 -10.91
C ALA A 103 0.65 10.68 -10.03
N SER A 104 0.81 10.63 -8.70
CA SER A 104 -0.17 11.18 -7.76
C SER A 104 -0.27 12.71 -7.85
N THR A 105 0.84 13.39 -8.13
CA THR A 105 0.84 14.85 -8.35
C THR A 105 0.12 15.26 -9.64
N GLN A 106 0.26 14.49 -10.73
CA GLN A 106 -0.50 14.72 -11.97
C GLN A 106 -1.99 14.47 -11.78
N ILE A 107 -2.37 13.37 -11.12
CA ILE A 107 -3.78 13.07 -10.83
C ILE A 107 -4.37 14.16 -9.93
N ALA A 108 -3.64 14.58 -8.89
CA ALA A 108 -4.07 15.69 -8.04
C ALA A 108 -4.28 16.97 -8.83
N ALA A 109 -3.39 17.32 -9.77
CA ALA A 109 -3.53 18.49 -10.63
C ALA A 109 -4.79 18.43 -11.52
N MET A 110 -5.17 17.25 -12.01
CA MET A 110 -6.40 17.07 -12.80
C MET A 110 -7.67 17.20 -11.96
N VAL A 111 -7.63 16.73 -10.71
CA VAL A 111 -8.81 16.68 -9.83
C VAL A 111 -8.99 17.99 -9.04
N ARG A 112 -7.91 18.73 -8.77
CA ARG A 112 -7.91 19.99 -8.01
C ARG A 112 -8.92 21.05 -8.49
N PRO A 113 -9.21 21.23 -9.79
CA PRO A 113 -10.25 22.16 -10.26
C PRO A 113 -11.66 21.83 -9.75
N LEU A 114 -11.95 20.58 -9.41
CA LEU A 114 -13.27 20.14 -8.88
C LEU A 114 -13.47 20.53 -7.41
N PHE A 115 -12.39 20.86 -6.70
CA PHE A 115 -12.41 21.21 -5.27
C PHE A 115 -12.10 22.70 -5.03
N ARG A 116 -12.05 23.51 -6.09
CA ARG A 116 -11.71 24.94 -6.04
C ARG A 116 -12.65 25.76 -5.14
N ASP A 117 -13.87 25.31 -4.91
CA ASP A 117 -14.83 26.03 -4.05
C ASP A 117 -14.63 25.78 -2.54
N ARG A 118 -13.75 24.84 -2.16
CA ARG A 118 -13.43 24.57 -0.74
C ARG A 118 -12.04 25.02 -0.30
N SER A 119 -11.20 25.52 -1.20
CA SER A 119 -9.82 25.87 -0.86
C SER A 119 -9.43 27.25 -1.39
N SER A 120 -9.62 28.26 -0.55
CA SER A 120 -8.98 29.56 -0.66
C SER A 120 -8.88 30.21 0.73
N PRO A 121 -7.79 30.91 1.08
CA PRO A 121 -6.39 30.62 0.77
C PRO A 121 -5.47 30.87 1.99
N GLN A 122 -4.39 30.10 2.18
CA GLN A 122 -3.18 30.49 2.94
C GLN A 122 -2.22 29.28 2.90
N THR A 123 -1.28 29.19 1.96
CA THR A 123 0.02 29.84 2.11
C THR A 123 0.63 29.96 0.71
N ALA A 124 0.18 30.96 -0.05
CA ALA A 124 0.93 31.48 -1.18
C ALA A 124 2.05 32.37 -0.62
N GLY A 125 3.27 32.20 -1.12
CA GLY A 125 4.35 33.18 -0.95
C GLY A 125 4.93 33.28 0.45
N ARG A 126 5.95 32.45 0.73
CA ARG A 126 7.08 32.90 1.55
C ARG A 126 7.77 34.01 0.74
N ALA A 127 7.21 35.22 0.76
CA ALA A 127 7.96 36.40 0.40
C ALA A 127 9.17 36.45 1.36
N PRO A 128 10.41 36.57 0.88
CA PRO A 128 11.49 36.92 1.77
C PRO A 128 11.12 38.28 2.35
N VAL A 129 10.87 38.32 3.65
CA VAL A 129 10.88 39.59 4.38
C VAL A 129 12.34 40.03 4.31
N PRO A 130 12.71 41.09 3.56
CA PRO A 130 14.00 41.70 3.81
C PRO A 130 13.91 42.24 5.23
N LEU A 131 14.63 41.62 6.16
CA LEU A 131 15.06 42.29 7.38
C LEU A 131 15.98 43.42 6.92
N GLY A 132 15.37 44.52 6.48
CA GLY A 132 15.99 45.83 6.46
C GLY A 132 16.21 46.21 7.91
N VAL A 133 17.28 45.65 8.50
CA VAL A 133 17.90 46.24 9.67
C VAL A 133 18.30 47.63 9.20
N SER A 134 17.52 48.63 9.60
CA SER A 134 17.88 50.04 9.44
C SER A 134 19.24 50.22 10.09
N GLN A 135 20.23 50.22 9.22
CA GLN A 135 21.55 50.75 9.38
C GLN A 135 21.38 52.19 9.86
N THR A 136 21.47 52.41 11.18
CA THR A 136 21.75 53.74 11.71
C THR A 136 23.21 54.03 11.41
N ASP A 137 23.49 54.39 10.17
CA ASP A 137 24.69 55.12 9.77
C ASP A 137 24.60 56.50 10.43
N ILE A 138 25.09 56.60 11.66
CA ILE A 138 25.50 57.88 12.23
C ILE A 138 26.83 58.20 11.55
N ALA A 139 26.74 58.85 10.39
CA ALA A 139 27.91 59.47 9.77
C ALA A 139 28.31 60.72 10.59
N PRO A 140 29.62 60.94 10.80
CA PRO A 140 30.17 62.08 11.52
C PRO A 140 30.29 63.30 10.58
N GLU A 141 30.45 64.50 11.15
CA GLU A 141 31.25 65.66 10.68
C GLU A 141 30.67 67.01 11.19
N PRO A 142 31.47 68.10 11.24
CA PRO A 142 31.76 68.79 12.49
C PRO A 142 31.50 70.31 12.42
N GLU A 143 31.95 71.02 13.48
CA GLU A 143 32.29 72.45 13.56
C GLU A 143 31.22 73.52 13.25
N ALA A 144 30.93 74.35 14.26
CA ALA A 144 31.38 75.75 14.34
C ALA A 144 30.34 76.71 14.98
N LEU A 145 30.79 77.38 16.05
CA LEU A 145 30.59 78.81 16.33
C LEU A 145 29.15 79.38 16.33
N GLN A 146 28.64 79.66 17.54
CA GLN A 146 28.37 81.02 18.02
C GLN A 146 28.15 81.03 19.54
#